data_AF-A0A087T2I7-F1
#
_entry.id   AF-A0A087T2I7-F1
#
_cell.length_a   1.000
_cell.length_b   1.000
_cell.length_c   1.000
_cell.angle_alpha   90.00
_cell.angle_beta   90.00
_cell.angle_gamma   90.00
#
_symmetry.space_group_name_H-M   'P 1'
#
loop_
_entity.id
_entity.type
_entity.pdbx_description
1 polymer ?
#
loop_
_entity_poly.entity_id
_entity_poly.type
_entity_poly.pdbx_seq_one_letter_code
_entity_poly.pdbx_strand_id
1 'polypeptide(L)'
;MEVDAAWPWKILWGDEAHFYLNGTVNTQNCRIWDDKSPHAVTAMPLNLPKVTVCSGFTAEFIIGPFFYENITPTGPETCSVTGEKYRHTLNSFVIPALQQ
;
A
#
# COMPACT_ATOMS: atom_id res chain seq x y z
N MET A 1 -19.11 32.01 3.06
CA MET A 1 -18.51 30.93 3.86
C MET A 1 -17.01 31.08 3.69
N GLU A 2 -16.29 31.41 4.75
CA GLU A 2 -14.84 31.56 4.70
C GLU A 2 -14.20 30.17 4.72
N VAL A 3 -13.34 29.87 3.75
CA VAL A 3 -12.65 28.59 3.66
C VAL A 3 -11.36 28.69 4.47
N ASP A 4 -11.21 27.82 5.47
CA ASP A 4 -9.98 27.72 6.25
C ASP A 4 -8.82 27.32 5.32
N ALA A 5 -7.92 28.26 5.00
CA ALA A 5 -6.79 28.02 4.11
C ALA A 5 -5.83 26.92 4.60
N ALA A 6 -5.88 26.55 5.89
CA ALA A 6 -5.05 25.50 6.47
C ALA A 6 -5.64 24.08 6.27
N TRP A 7 -6.83 23.94 5.68
CA TRP A 7 -7.47 22.62 5.51
C TRP A 7 -6.60 21.56 4.80
N PRO A 8 -5.73 21.86 3.81
CA PRO A 8 -4.92 20.85 3.15
C PRO A 8 -3.90 20.18 4.09
N TRP A 9 -3.47 20.90 5.13
CA TRP A 9 -2.52 20.41 6.12
C TRP A 9 -3.15 19.46 7.15
N LYS A 10 -4.49 19.40 7.18
CA LYS A 10 -5.26 18.54 8.10
C LYS A 10 -5.69 17.22 7.44
N ILE A 11 -5.24 16.96 6.21
CA ILE A 11 -5.58 15.74 5.47
C ILE A 11 -4.53 14.67 5.75
N LEU A 12 -4.99 13.51 6.19
CA LEU A 12 -4.22 12.27 6.13
C LEU A 12 -4.60 11.52 4.84
N TRP A 13 -3.62 11.29 4.00
CA TRP A 13 -3.72 10.42 2.83
C TRP A 13 -3.24 9.02 3.22
N GLY A 14 -3.82 7.98 2.65
CA GLY A 14 -3.35 6.62 2.85
C GLY A 14 -4.00 5.65 1.89
N ASP A 15 -3.31 4.54 1.64
CA ASP A 15 -3.76 3.49 0.74
C ASP A 15 -3.04 2.17 1.03
N GLU A 16 -3.57 1.09 0.48
CA GLU A 16 -2.94 -0.22 0.45
C GLU A 16 -2.28 -0.53 -0.88
N ALA A 17 -1.11 -1.16 -0.83
CA ALA A 17 -0.39 -1.62 -2.01
C ALA A 17 0.08 -3.07 -1.86
N HIS A 18 0.09 -3.79 -2.99
CA HIS A 18 0.71 -5.09 -3.11
C HIS A 18 2.07 -4.99 -3.79
N PHE A 19 3.09 -5.57 -3.17
CA PHE A 19 4.45 -5.67 -3.72
C PHE A 19 4.80 -7.13 -3.95
N TYR A 20 5.03 -7.52 -5.20
CA TYR A 20 5.43 -8.89 -5.52
C TYR A 20 6.92 -9.09 -5.24
N LEU A 21 7.27 -10.20 -4.56
CA LEU A 21 8.63 -10.47 -4.09
C LEU A 21 9.60 -10.86 -5.21
N ASN A 22 9.09 -11.18 -6.40
CA ASN A 22 9.88 -11.46 -7.59
C ASN A 22 10.18 -10.21 -8.42
N GLY A 23 9.83 -9.01 -7.93
CA GLY A 23 10.07 -7.74 -8.62
C GLY A 23 9.11 -7.46 -9.78
N THR A 24 8.06 -8.24 -9.97
CA THR A 24 7.07 -7.95 -11.01
C THR A 24 6.21 -6.75 -10.62
N VAL A 25 6.11 -5.80 -11.54
CA VAL A 25 5.29 -4.60 -11.39
C VAL A 25 3.92 -4.84 -12.03
N ASN A 26 2.87 -4.28 -11.42
CA ASN A 26 1.51 -4.30 -11.99
C ASN A 26 1.52 -3.78 -13.44
N THR A 27 0.75 -4.41 -14.33
CA THR A 27 0.68 -4.05 -15.75
C THR A 27 0.22 -2.62 -15.98
N GLN A 28 -0.61 -2.06 -15.09
CA GLN A 28 -1.03 -0.65 -15.17
C GLN A 28 0.13 0.34 -14.91
N ASN A 29 1.14 -0.10 -14.16
CA ASN A 29 2.36 0.67 -13.88
C ASN A 29 3.52 0.30 -14.83
N CYS A 30 3.37 -0.76 -15.63
CA CYS A 30 4.37 -1.22 -16.58
C CYS A 30 4.05 -0.68 -17.97
N ARG A 31 4.74 0.40 -18.39
CA ARG A 31 4.60 0.95 -19.74
C ARG A 31 5.78 0.53 -20.60
N ILE A 32 5.51 -0.36 -21.54
CA ILE A 32 6.48 -0.83 -22.54
C ILE A 32 6.39 0.12 -23.74
N TRP A 33 7.54 0.64 -24.17
CA TRP A 33 7.65 1.51 -25.35
C TRP A 33 8.55 0.87 -26.38
N ASP A 34 8.14 0.96 -27.65
CA ASP A 34 8.91 0.51 -28.80
C ASP A 34 8.46 1.31 -30.04
N ASP A 35 9.27 1.31 -31.11
CA ASP A 35 8.97 2.03 -32.36
C ASP A 35 7.79 1.42 -33.14
N LYS A 36 7.53 0.13 -32.92
CA LYS A 36 6.39 -0.64 -33.40
C LYS A 36 5.61 -1.21 -32.21
N SER A 37 4.34 -1.57 -32.41
CA SER A 37 3.56 -2.19 -31.34
C SER A 37 4.28 -3.46 -30.88
N PRO A 38 4.72 -3.55 -29.60
CA PRO A 38 5.58 -4.65 -29.18
C PRO A 38 4.85 -6.00 -29.11
N HIS A 39 3.51 -6.02 -29.24
CA HIS A 39 2.65 -7.21 -29.09
C HIS A 39 3.02 -8.11 -27.89
N ALA A 40 3.67 -7.53 -26.88
CA ALA A 40 4.26 -8.25 -25.78
C ALA A 40 3.17 -8.56 -24.76
N VAL A 41 2.78 -9.82 -24.68
CA VAL A 41 1.88 -10.34 -23.65
C VAL A 41 2.70 -11.22 -22.71
N THR A 42 3.00 -10.69 -21.53
CA THR A 42 3.65 -11.48 -20.47
C THR A 42 2.58 -12.05 -19.56
N ALA A 43 2.42 -13.38 -19.56
CA ALA A 43 1.57 -14.05 -18.59
C ALA A 43 2.26 -14.02 -17.21
N MET A 44 1.53 -13.58 -16.18
CA MET A 44 1.98 -13.65 -14.80
C MET A 44 1.13 -14.64 -14.01
N PRO A 45 1.73 -15.49 -13.15
CA PRO A 45 0.96 -16.32 -12.25
C PRO A 45 0.13 -15.46 -11.30
N LEU A 46 -1.14 -15.82 -11.12
CA LEU A 46 -2.08 -15.06 -10.29
C LEU A 46 -1.67 -14.99 -8.81
N ASN A 47 -1.05 -16.06 -8.31
CA ASN A 47 -0.71 -16.24 -6.89
C ASN A 47 0.80 -16.21 -6.65
N LEU A 48 1.47 -15.20 -7.19
CA LEU A 48 2.87 -14.96 -6.85
C LEU A 48 3.00 -14.50 -5.39
N PRO A 49 4.07 -14.90 -4.69
CA PRO A 49 4.40 -14.35 -3.39
C PRO A 49 4.46 -12.82 -3.46
N LYS A 50 3.67 -12.19 -2.61
CA LYS A 50 3.54 -10.74 -2.52
C LYS A 50 3.47 -10.34 -1.07
N VAL A 51 3.62 -9.06 -0.80
CA VAL A 51 3.44 -8.43 0.50
C VAL A 51 2.36 -7.37 0.37
N THR A 52 1.46 -7.30 1.34
CA THR A 52 0.44 -6.25 1.42
C THR A 52 0.89 -5.22 2.45
N VAL A 53 0.96 -3.96 2.04
CA VAL A 53 1.36 -2.84 2.89
C VAL A 53 0.24 -1.81 2.91
N CYS A 54 -0.06 -1.25 4.07
CA CYS A 54 -0.78 0.03 4.19
C CYS A 54 0.22 1.09 4.64
N SER A 55 0.13 2.28 4.06
CA SER A 55 0.87 3.46 4.50
C SER A 55 0.00 4.70 4.31
N GLY A 56 0.26 5.72 5.12
CA GLY A 56 -0.30 7.04 4.92
C GLY A 56 0.74 8.14 5.03
N PHE A 57 0.35 9.36 4.70
CA PHE A 57 1.15 10.56 4.90
C PHE A 57 0.25 11.77 5.10
N THR A 58 0.72 12.71 5.91
CA THR A 58 0.19 14.07 6.01
C THR A 58 1.09 15.00 5.22
N ALA A 59 0.79 16.29 5.21
CA ALA A 59 1.70 17.28 4.63
C ALA A 59 3.04 17.40 5.39
N GLU A 60 3.17 16.81 6.58
CA GLU A 60 4.32 16.96 7.47
C GLU A 60 5.15 15.68 7.62
N PHE A 61 4.52 14.50 7.63
CA PHE A 61 5.20 13.23 7.87
C PHE A 61 4.51 12.03 7.24
N ILE A 62 5.25 10.91 7.19
CA ILE A 62 4.79 9.61 6.70
C ILE A 62 4.40 8.74 7.91
N ILE A 63 3.30 8.00 7.77
CA ILE A 63 2.79 7.02 8.73
C ILE A 63 2.87 5.62 8.11
N GLY A 64 3.52 4.68 8.80
CA GLY A 64 3.79 3.34 8.28
C GLY A 64 5.22 3.20 7.75
N PRO A 65 5.54 2.16 6.95
CA PRO A 65 4.65 1.14 6.38
C PRO A 65 4.17 0.08 7.38
N PHE A 66 2.93 -0.39 7.23
CA PHE A 66 2.36 -1.50 8.00
C PHE A 66 2.20 -2.74 7.12
N PHE A 67 2.81 -3.84 7.54
CA PHE A 67 2.79 -5.10 6.81
C PHE A 67 1.65 -6.00 7.29
N TYR A 68 0.85 -6.52 6.37
CA TYR A 68 -0.21 -7.49 6.68
C TYR A 68 0.27 -8.91 6.41
N GLU A 69 0.83 -9.52 7.46
CA GLU A 69 1.36 -10.88 7.43
C GLU A 69 0.85 -11.70 8.62
N ASN A 70 0.71 -13.01 8.43
CA ASN A 70 0.52 -13.99 9.48
C ASN A 70 1.87 -14.69 9.71
N ILE A 71 2.24 -14.89 10.97
CA ILE A 71 3.44 -15.65 11.31
C ILE A 71 3.10 -17.14 11.21
N THR A 72 3.78 -17.85 10.32
CA THR A 72 3.67 -19.31 10.16
C THR A 72 5.00 -19.99 10.53
N PRO A 73 5.03 -21.32 10.75
CA PRO A 73 6.27 -22.05 11.00
C PRO A 73 7.30 -21.93 9.87
N THR A 74 6.85 -21.62 8.65
CA THR A 74 7.67 -21.46 7.45
C THR A 74 8.07 -20.00 7.19
N GLY A 75 7.64 -19.06 8.02
CA GLY A 75 7.92 -17.63 7.92
C GLY A 75 6.65 -16.77 7.80
N PRO A 76 6.81 -15.45 7.58
CA PRO A 76 5.68 -14.56 7.39
C PRO A 76 4.99 -14.84 6.05
N GLU A 77 3.67 -15.03 6.09
CA GLU A 77 2.83 -15.17 4.90
C GLU A 77 1.85 -14.02 4.81
N THR A 78 1.75 -13.42 3.63
CA THR A 78 0.84 -12.31 3.39
C THR A 78 -0.60 -12.70 3.61
N CYS A 79 -1.33 -11.82 4.27
CA CYS A 79 -2.74 -12.00 4.57
C CYS A 79 -3.58 -10.86 4.00
N SER A 80 -4.88 -11.13 3.87
CA SER A 80 -5.84 -10.11 3.46
C SER A 80 -6.04 -9.06 4.56
N VAL A 81 -6.24 -7.81 4.15
CA VAL A 81 -6.64 -6.72 5.04
C VAL A 81 -8.12 -6.88 5.36
N THR A 82 -8.42 -7.45 6.53
CA THR A 82 -9.81 -7.53 7.03
C THR A 82 -10.17 -6.25 7.79
N GLY A 83 -11.46 -5.97 7.96
CA GLY A 83 -11.91 -4.80 8.73
C GLY A 83 -11.38 -4.80 10.18
N GLU A 84 -11.21 -5.98 10.78
CA GLU A 84 -10.61 -6.10 12.12
C GLU A 84 -9.13 -5.71 12.11
N LYS A 85 -8.34 -6.24 11.16
CA LYS A 85 -6.93 -5.91 11.02
C LYS A 85 -6.73 -4.43 10.69
N TYR A 86 -7.55 -3.88 9.80
CA TYR A 86 -7.51 -2.46 9.46
C TYR A 86 -7.86 -1.57 10.66
N ARG A 87 -8.92 -1.89 11.40
CA ARG A 87 -9.29 -1.18 12.63
C ARG A 87 -8.17 -1.24 13.68
N HIS A 88 -7.51 -2.39 13.81
CA HIS A 88 -6.34 -2.53 14.68
C HIS A 88 -5.21 -1.59 14.22
N THR A 89 -4.89 -1.58 12.92
CA THR A 89 -3.89 -0.65 12.35
C THR A 89 -4.18 0.80 12.70
N LEU A 90 -5.43 1.24 12.51
CA LEU A 90 -5.86 2.61 12.80
C LEU A 90 -5.68 2.97 14.29
N ASN A 91 -6.20 2.14 15.19
CA ASN A 91 -6.21 2.43 16.62
C ASN A 91 -4.84 2.29 17.27
N SER A 92 -4.03 1.33 16.83
CA SER A 92 -2.76 1.00 17.46
C SER A 92 -1.58 1.79 16.92
N PHE A 93 -1.66 2.29 15.67
CA PHE A 93 -0.52 2.96 15.04
C PHE A 93 -0.86 4.31 14.42
N VAL A 94 -1.92 4.39 13.59
CA VAL A 94 -2.22 5.62 12.84
C VAL A 94 -2.68 6.75 13.75
N ILE A 95 -3.70 6.54 14.56
CA ILE A 95 -4.24 7.57 15.46
C ILE A 95 -3.17 8.05 16.47
N PRO A 96 -2.41 7.15 17.14
CA PRO A 96 -1.32 7.58 18.01
C PRO A 96 -0.25 8.42 17.30
N ALA A 97 0.10 8.09 16.05
CA ALA A 97 1.08 8.86 15.28
C ALA A 97 0.61 10.28 14.93
N LEU A 98 -0.71 10.51 14.83
CA LEU A 98 -1.29 11.84 14.59
C LEU A 98 -1.34 12.73 15.85
N GLN A 99 -1.09 12.17 17.03
CA GLN A 99 -1.17 12.87 18.32
C GLN A 99 0.19 13.27 18.88
N GLN A 100 1.29 12.98 18.16
CA GLN A 100 2.65 13.44 18.47
C GLN A 100 2.86 14.88 18.02
#